data_AF-A0A969FRY4-F1
#
_entry.id   AF-A0A969FRY4-F1
#
_cell.length_a   1.000
_cell.length_b   1.000
_cell.length_c   1.000
_cell.angle_alpha   90.00
_cell.angle_beta   90.00
_cell.angle_gamma   90.00
#
_symmetry.space_group_name_H-M   'P 1'
#
loop_
_entity.id
_entity.type
_entity.pdbx_description
1 polymer ?
#
loop_
_entity_poly.entity_id
_entity_poly.type
_entity_poly.pdbx_seq_one_letter_code
_entity_poly.pdbx_strand_id
1 'polypeptide(L)'
;MTPPYHYRNPYDFVPLEDHPVVLDDEQQRCISQAHVRGYSGQMQFDLQLLTPLCILQESGTGQKLYRFAHRSETPIIPATALKGMLRSVHEVVTNSSMGMLAPKLLEKFADTIPKAYRPGCPGPDLTPSEALFGMVRGQDNNIVGGSAIPDSDEKLPAKASDHDGTLPLQDHPVGYAGRLLLSDMVVSPSILVQQPVARPRGGQPKPDHRSFYFFRPSGSKKLRILGRKFYYHQDHQYVMDFYRNERAGATEIRRTELASADSRITGGTLRFFNLSHDELCSLVYTIVLEDDLAHKLGYGKPLGLGSVRLHITKMEIERSEGAVPARFLSYGEPDREDWTDRVAALRDAAKDVWLKRARGAESYAAFAAIARWPQTENFIYPDYGFFQNERERKKPQKTTLWEYQGRRTPHPGRSAPPSPLPYRRSLHPLGAGTETDIPPDPPPRRRGMLGKGSRGGYAVFDGGEELMVKTTGASKKLIQKHMNRLQNGEHIPVSYLREEDDGRAMATNLREEQP
;
A
#
# COMPACT_ATOMS: atom_id res chain seq x y z
N MET A 1 -12.36 -25.44 -13.77
CA MET A 1 -10.99 -25.44 -13.24
C MET A 1 -10.72 -24.10 -12.57
N THR A 2 -10.77 -24.09 -11.24
CA THR A 2 -10.42 -22.94 -10.40
C THR A 2 -8.90 -22.90 -10.26
N PRO A 3 -8.21 -21.76 -10.44
CA PRO A 3 -6.76 -21.72 -10.29
C PRO A 3 -6.37 -22.06 -8.84
N PRO A 4 -5.28 -22.83 -8.61
CA PRO A 4 -4.93 -23.39 -7.31
C PRO A 4 -4.44 -22.37 -6.25
N TYR A 5 -4.49 -21.08 -6.54
CA TYR A 5 -4.08 -20.03 -5.61
C TYR A 5 -5.03 -18.83 -5.70
N HIS A 6 -5.93 -18.68 -4.73
CA HIS A 6 -6.77 -17.50 -4.58
C HIS A 6 -6.02 -16.38 -3.83
N TYR A 7 -4.93 -15.85 -4.40
CA TYR A 7 -4.30 -14.65 -3.85
C TYR A 7 -5.08 -13.40 -4.26
N ARG A 8 -5.20 -12.44 -3.33
CA ARG A 8 -5.73 -11.11 -3.65
C ARG A 8 -4.61 -10.21 -4.16
N ASN A 9 -4.98 -9.17 -4.90
CA ASN A 9 -4.02 -8.18 -5.36
C ASN A 9 -3.56 -7.31 -4.16
N PRO A 10 -2.28 -6.91 -4.05
CA PRO A 10 -1.72 -6.23 -2.87
C PRO A 10 -2.18 -4.78 -2.67
N TYR A 11 -3.10 -4.31 -3.50
CA TYR A 11 -3.73 -3.00 -3.33
C TYR A 11 -5.21 -3.07 -3.67
N ASP A 12 -5.93 -2.08 -3.15
CA ASP A 12 -7.31 -1.77 -3.52
C ASP A 12 -7.53 -0.25 -3.51
N PHE A 13 -8.77 0.19 -3.72
CA PHE A 13 -9.11 1.60 -3.84
C PHE A 13 -10.08 2.06 -2.76
N VAL A 14 -9.78 3.21 -2.18
CA VAL A 14 -10.75 3.99 -1.43
C VAL A 14 -11.60 4.78 -2.43
N PRO A 15 -12.93 4.57 -2.51
CA PRO A 15 -13.76 5.20 -3.51
C PRO A 15 -13.77 6.72 -3.36
N LEU A 16 -13.93 7.43 -4.48
CA LEU A 16 -14.27 8.85 -4.45
C LEU A 16 -15.74 9.00 -4.01
N GLU A 17 -16.01 10.06 -3.27
CA GLU A 17 -17.38 10.48 -2.95
C GLU A 17 -17.94 11.30 -4.13
N ASP A 18 -19.07 11.98 -3.94
CA ASP A 18 -19.77 12.63 -5.06
C ASP A 18 -19.01 13.85 -5.59
N HIS A 19 -18.47 14.67 -4.68
CA HIS A 19 -17.67 15.85 -4.97
C HIS A 19 -16.57 16.03 -3.92
N PRO A 20 -15.40 16.59 -4.30
CA PRO A 20 -14.36 16.89 -3.32
C PRO A 20 -14.87 17.92 -2.31
N VAL A 21 -14.39 17.81 -1.07
CA VAL A 21 -14.61 18.87 -0.09
C VAL A 21 -13.76 20.07 -0.48
N VAL A 22 -14.39 21.24 -0.50
CA VAL A 22 -13.72 22.53 -0.65
C VAL A 22 -13.76 23.26 0.68
N LEU A 23 -12.80 24.17 0.89
CA LEU A 23 -12.77 24.96 2.12
C LEU A 23 -13.94 25.94 2.20
N ASP A 24 -14.55 26.05 3.37
CA ASP A 24 -15.57 27.06 3.66
C ASP A 24 -14.95 28.46 3.84
N ASP A 25 -15.79 29.48 3.96
CA ASP A 25 -15.36 30.88 4.11
C ASP A 25 -14.44 31.11 5.33
N GLU A 26 -14.63 30.37 6.43
CA GLU A 26 -13.77 30.48 7.61
C GLU A 26 -12.39 29.91 7.33
N GLN A 27 -12.33 28.72 6.78
CA GLN A 27 -11.09 28.04 6.40
C GLN A 27 -10.33 28.81 5.31
N GLN A 28 -11.05 29.39 4.34
CA GLN A 28 -10.47 30.26 3.32
C GLN A 28 -9.84 31.52 3.93
N ARG A 29 -10.48 32.14 4.93
CA ARG A 29 -9.89 33.26 5.67
C ARG A 29 -8.61 32.86 6.38
N CYS A 30 -8.55 31.65 6.95
CA CYS A 30 -7.34 31.10 7.59
C CYS A 30 -6.17 30.86 6.61
N ILE A 31 -6.41 30.76 5.31
CA ILE A 31 -5.33 30.73 4.31
C ILE A 31 -4.67 32.10 4.16
N SER A 32 -5.47 33.18 4.25
CA SER A 32 -4.94 34.55 4.12
C SER A 32 -4.09 34.91 5.34
N GLN A 33 -2.84 35.36 5.11
CA GLN A 33 -1.99 35.88 6.19
C GLN A 33 -2.59 37.14 6.87
N ALA A 34 -3.62 37.73 6.28
CA ALA A 34 -4.37 38.86 6.84
C ALA A 34 -5.29 38.47 8.01
N HIS A 35 -5.68 37.19 8.14
CA HIS A 35 -6.61 36.73 9.18
C HIS A 35 -6.04 35.55 9.96
N VAL A 36 -5.38 35.87 11.07
CA VAL A 36 -4.81 34.87 11.97
C VAL A 36 -5.82 34.59 13.07
N ARG A 37 -6.73 33.66 12.81
CA ARG A 37 -7.75 33.20 13.76
C ARG A 37 -7.67 31.70 14.05
N GLY A 38 -6.83 30.96 13.32
CA GLY A 38 -6.62 29.53 13.49
C GLY A 38 -5.48 29.20 14.45
N TYR A 39 -5.33 27.91 14.70
CA TYR A 39 -4.30 27.31 15.54
C TYR A 39 -2.96 27.22 14.80
N SER A 40 -1.91 27.70 15.44
CA SER A 40 -0.52 27.42 15.07
C SER A 40 0.14 26.61 16.17
N GLY A 41 1.15 25.82 15.84
CA GLY A 41 1.79 24.99 16.83
C GLY A 41 2.77 23.98 16.26
N GLN A 42 3.15 23.04 17.11
CA GLN A 42 4.09 21.98 16.76
C GLN A 42 3.69 20.64 17.38
N MET A 43 4.07 19.58 16.69
CA MET A 43 3.93 18.19 17.12
C MET A 43 5.29 17.51 17.07
N GLN A 44 5.63 16.78 18.12
CA GLN A 44 6.69 15.79 18.14
C GLN A 44 6.05 14.41 17.97
N PHE A 45 6.68 13.55 17.17
CA PHE A 45 6.17 12.21 16.95
C PHE A 45 7.28 11.18 16.77
N ASP A 46 6.93 9.95 17.12
CA ASP A 46 7.73 8.76 16.87
C ASP A 46 7.13 7.94 15.73
N LEU A 47 7.98 7.21 15.02
CA LEU A 47 7.61 6.25 13.98
C LEU A 47 7.98 4.84 14.42
N GLN A 48 6.99 3.99 14.66
CA GLN A 48 7.15 2.56 14.91
C GLN A 48 7.11 1.80 13.59
N LEU A 49 8.14 1.01 13.31
CA LEU A 49 8.19 0.13 12.14
C LEU A 49 7.52 -1.20 12.47
N LEU A 50 6.42 -1.53 11.80
CA LEU A 50 5.70 -2.80 11.97
C LEU A 50 6.20 -3.88 11.00
N THR A 51 6.82 -3.45 9.91
CA THR A 51 7.54 -4.29 8.93
C THR A 51 8.78 -3.52 8.47
N PRO A 52 9.79 -4.16 7.86
CA PRO A 52 10.99 -3.45 7.44
C PRO A 52 10.67 -2.32 6.48
N LEU A 53 11.37 -1.19 6.63
CA LEU A 53 11.13 0.02 5.85
C LEU A 53 12.21 0.19 4.78
N CYS A 54 11.76 0.47 3.56
CA CYS A 54 12.62 0.75 2.41
C CYS A 54 12.45 2.21 2.00
N ILE A 55 13.42 3.07 2.30
CA ILE A 55 13.51 4.42 1.74
C ILE A 55 14.75 4.46 0.86
N LEU A 56 14.57 4.63 -0.44
CA LEU A 56 15.68 4.66 -1.39
C LEU A 56 15.94 6.10 -1.84
N GLN A 57 17.21 6.41 -2.00
CA GLN A 57 17.66 7.61 -2.70
C GLN A 57 18.40 7.19 -3.96
N GLU A 58 18.16 7.89 -5.07
CA GLU A 58 18.78 7.56 -6.35
C GLU A 58 20.31 7.54 -6.21
N SER A 59 20.87 6.36 -6.44
CA SER A 59 22.30 6.14 -6.62
C SER A 59 22.47 5.72 -8.08
N GLY A 60 23.45 6.30 -8.79
CA GLY A 60 23.62 6.16 -10.24
C GLY A 60 23.45 4.74 -10.79
N THR A 61 22.99 4.64 -12.05
CA THR A 61 22.75 3.38 -12.74
C THR A 61 23.98 2.46 -12.71
N GLY A 62 23.87 1.29 -12.08
CA GLY A 62 24.92 0.26 -12.07
C GLY A 62 25.30 -0.30 -10.69
N GLN A 63 24.82 0.26 -9.58
CA GLN A 63 25.13 -0.30 -8.25
C GLN A 63 24.37 -1.60 -7.96
N LYS A 64 25.08 -2.60 -7.43
CA LYS A 64 24.52 -3.91 -6.99
C LYS A 64 23.72 -3.81 -5.68
N LEU A 65 23.85 -2.71 -4.95
CA LEU A 65 23.22 -2.46 -3.65
C LEU A 65 22.36 -1.19 -3.74
N TYR A 66 21.10 -1.31 -3.33
CA TYR A 66 20.25 -0.16 -3.04
C TYR A 66 20.42 0.25 -1.58
N ARG A 67 20.97 1.45 -1.36
CA ARG A 67 21.17 2.00 -0.01
C ARG A 67 19.92 2.70 0.49
N PHE A 68 19.79 2.75 1.81
CA PHE A 68 18.78 3.57 2.46
C PHE A 68 19.03 5.05 2.12
N ALA A 69 18.04 5.93 2.24
CA ALA A 69 18.25 7.36 1.99
C ALA A 69 19.18 7.98 3.03
N HIS A 70 20.09 8.85 2.60
CA HIS A 70 21.07 9.50 3.47
C HIS A 70 21.15 11.00 3.17
N ARG A 71 21.35 11.80 4.22
CA ARG A 71 21.74 13.19 4.09
C ARG A 71 23.19 13.31 4.54
N SER A 72 24.06 13.62 3.58
CA SER A 72 25.51 13.42 3.76
C SER A 72 25.78 11.95 4.13
N GLU A 73 26.30 11.68 5.33
CA GLU A 73 26.60 10.32 5.80
C GLU A 73 25.58 9.79 6.83
N THR A 74 24.51 10.55 7.10
CA THR A 74 23.49 10.15 8.09
C THR A 74 22.28 9.54 7.41
N PRO A 75 21.89 8.28 7.72
CA PRO A 75 20.66 7.70 7.18
C PRO A 75 19.45 8.45 7.72
N ILE A 76 18.48 8.73 6.84
CA ILE A 76 17.29 9.51 7.18
C ILE A 76 16.03 8.95 6.53
N ILE A 77 14.88 9.24 7.16
CA ILE A 77 13.60 9.27 6.45
C ILE A 77 13.37 10.72 6.03
N PRO A 78 13.37 11.03 4.71
CA PRO A 78 13.14 12.38 4.23
C PRO A 78 11.75 12.90 4.62
N ALA A 79 11.68 14.17 5.01
CA ALA A 79 10.43 14.89 5.29
C ALA A 79 9.44 14.79 4.12
N THR A 80 9.94 14.74 2.90
CA THR A 80 9.15 14.60 1.67
C THR A 80 8.43 13.25 1.59
N ALA A 81 9.08 12.15 1.98
CA ALA A 81 8.48 10.83 2.02
C ALA A 81 7.35 10.75 3.07
N LEU A 82 7.59 11.33 4.26
CA LEU A 82 6.57 11.47 5.32
C LEU A 82 5.41 12.33 4.83
N LYS A 83 5.70 13.49 4.24
CA LYS A 83 4.69 14.41 3.70
C LYS A 83 3.82 13.76 2.63
N GLY A 84 4.41 13.00 1.70
CA GLY A 84 3.67 12.28 0.67
C GLY A 84 2.75 11.20 1.23
N MET A 85 3.22 10.44 2.25
CA MET A 85 2.40 9.48 2.97
C MET A 85 1.23 10.15 3.70
N LEU A 86 1.50 11.18 4.51
CA LEU A 86 0.46 11.90 5.24
C LEU A 86 -0.53 12.56 4.29
N ARG A 87 -0.07 13.20 3.21
CA ARG A 87 -0.93 13.79 2.19
C ARG A 87 -1.89 12.76 1.59
N SER A 88 -1.41 11.56 1.26
CA SER A 88 -2.27 10.52 0.67
C SER A 88 -3.43 10.13 1.59
N VAL A 89 -3.18 10.02 2.89
CA VAL A 89 -4.20 9.74 3.91
C VAL A 89 -5.10 10.96 4.09
N HIS A 90 -4.55 12.17 4.17
CA HIS A 90 -5.32 13.40 4.32
C HIS A 90 -6.29 13.63 3.16
N GLU A 91 -5.89 13.33 1.91
CA GLU A 91 -6.75 13.41 0.73
C GLU A 91 -7.96 12.47 0.82
N VAL A 92 -7.82 11.32 1.50
CA VAL A 92 -8.94 10.41 1.80
C VAL A 92 -9.81 10.98 2.93
N VAL A 93 -9.19 11.30 4.06
CA VAL A 93 -9.87 11.78 5.28
C VAL A 93 -10.70 13.03 4.98
N THR A 94 -10.19 13.93 4.15
CA THR A 94 -10.87 15.18 3.77
C THR A 94 -11.58 15.11 2.43
N ASN A 95 -11.49 13.97 1.72
CA ASN A 95 -12.00 13.83 0.35
C ASN A 95 -11.57 14.99 -0.58
N SER A 96 -10.30 15.39 -0.47
CA SER A 96 -9.70 16.48 -1.27
C SER A 96 -9.43 16.06 -2.73
N SER A 97 -8.95 16.99 -3.55
CA SER A 97 -8.53 16.69 -4.92
C SER A 97 -7.40 15.63 -4.95
N MET A 98 -7.23 14.95 -6.08
CA MET A 98 -6.23 13.89 -6.24
C MET A 98 -4.85 14.47 -6.59
N GLY A 99 -4.28 15.28 -5.70
CA GLY A 99 -3.10 16.11 -5.94
C GLY A 99 -1.81 15.35 -6.27
N MET A 100 -1.79 14.04 -6.03
CA MET A 100 -0.63 13.15 -6.21
C MET A 100 -0.56 12.45 -7.58
N LEU A 101 -1.43 12.79 -8.52
CA LEU A 101 -1.45 12.14 -9.83
C LEU A 101 -0.28 12.60 -10.70
N ALA A 102 0.51 11.64 -11.20
CA ALA A 102 1.59 11.93 -12.14
C ALA A 102 1.04 12.63 -13.39
N PRO A 103 1.67 13.70 -13.90
CA PRO A 103 1.12 14.47 -15.01
C PRO A 103 0.86 13.66 -16.29
N LYS A 104 1.75 12.72 -16.62
CA LYS A 104 1.55 11.79 -17.76
C LYS A 104 0.33 10.89 -17.58
N LEU A 105 0.01 10.48 -16.35
CA LEU A 105 -1.20 9.72 -16.06
C LEU A 105 -2.44 10.61 -16.16
N LEU A 106 -2.35 11.87 -15.70
CA LEU A 106 -3.42 12.86 -15.88
C LEU A 106 -3.70 13.08 -17.36
N GLU A 107 -2.69 13.35 -18.18
CA GLU A 107 -2.85 13.51 -19.64
C GLU A 107 -3.52 12.28 -20.27
N LYS A 108 -3.03 11.08 -19.93
CA LYS A 108 -3.51 9.83 -20.54
C LYS A 108 -4.89 9.39 -20.08
N PHE A 109 -5.30 9.77 -18.88
CA PHE A 109 -6.51 9.27 -18.22
C PHE A 109 -7.44 10.37 -17.69
N ALA A 110 -7.25 11.63 -18.06
CA ALA A 110 -8.04 12.77 -17.58
C ALA A 110 -9.55 12.50 -17.64
N ASP A 111 -10.04 11.99 -18.77
CA ASP A 111 -11.47 11.74 -19.01
C ASP A 111 -12.09 10.68 -18.10
N THR A 112 -11.25 9.89 -17.42
CA THR A 112 -11.68 8.87 -16.46
C THR A 112 -11.74 9.39 -15.02
N ILE A 113 -11.10 10.52 -14.74
CA ILE A 113 -11.14 11.18 -13.43
C ILE A 113 -12.21 12.27 -13.49
N PRO A 114 -13.17 12.31 -12.55
CA PRO A 114 -14.17 13.38 -12.51
C PRO A 114 -13.47 14.74 -12.44
N LYS A 115 -13.94 15.70 -13.24
CA LYS A 115 -13.30 17.01 -13.39
C LYS A 115 -13.00 17.65 -12.03
N ALA A 116 -13.97 17.67 -11.11
CA ALA A 116 -13.82 18.25 -9.77
C ALA A 116 -12.63 17.68 -8.95
N TYR A 117 -12.28 16.39 -9.11
CA TYR A 117 -11.17 15.77 -8.40
C TYR A 117 -9.81 15.93 -9.09
N ARG A 118 -9.79 16.45 -10.32
CA ARG A 118 -8.52 16.73 -11.02
C ARG A 118 -7.82 17.88 -10.31
N PRO A 119 -6.50 17.79 -10.08
CA PRO A 119 -5.85 18.84 -9.31
C PRO A 119 -5.80 20.12 -10.15
N GLY A 120 -5.98 21.26 -9.49
CA GLY A 120 -5.96 22.55 -10.16
C GLY A 120 -7.18 22.83 -11.04
N CYS A 121 -8.31 22.16 -10.81
CA CYS A 121 -9.54 22.57 -11.47
C CYS A 121 -9.86 24.04 -11.19
N PRO A 122 -10.35 24.79 -12.20
CA PRO A 122 -10.54 26.22 -12.09
C PRO A 122 -11.71 26.51 -11.14
N GLY A 123 -11.35 26.88 -9.91
CA GLY A 123 -12.21 27.43 -8.87
C GLY A 123 -11.35 28.25 -7.90
N PRO A 124 -11.94 29.25 -7.21
CA PRO A 124 -11.26 30.05 -6.19
C PRO A 124 -10.92 29.23 -4.93
N ASP A 125 -11.61 28.12 -4.71
CA ASP A 125 -11.58 27.39 -3.45
C ASP A 125 -10.56 26.24 -3.50
N LEU A 126 -9.58 26.28 -2.60
CA LEU A 126 -8.66 25.17 -2.39
C LEU A 126 -9.39 24.02 -1.67
N THR A 127 -8.96 22.79 -1.91
CA THR A 127 -9.34 21.67 -1.05
C THR A 127 -8.50 21.66 0.23
N PRO A 128 -8.99 21.05 1.34
CA PRO A 128 -8.23 20.97 2.60
C PRO A 128 -6.79 20.47 2.42
N SER A 129 -6.57 19.44 1.60
CA SER A 129 -5.24 18.89 1.39
C SER A 129 -4.33 19.80 0.58
N GLU A 130 -4.87 20.57 -0.38
CA GLU A 130 -4.09 21.54 -1.15
C GLU A 130 -3.66 22.71 -0.27
N ALA A 131 -4.55 23.21 0.59
CA ALA A 131 -4.25 24.31 1.51
C ALA A 131 -3.26 23.91 2.61
N LEU A 132 -3.30 22.65 3.05
CA LEU A 132 -2.44 22.15 4.12
C LEU A 132 -1.05 21.74 3.62
N PHE A 133 -0.99 20.95 2.54
CA PHE A 133 0.28 20.42 2.02
C PHE A 133 0.91 21.28 0.91
N GLY A 134 0.16 22.22 0.35
CA GLY A 134 0.59 23.08 -0.75
C GLY A 134 0.38 22.46 -2.13
N MET A 135 0.44 23.32 -3.13
CA MET A 135 0.24 22.95 -4.54
C MET A 135 0.95 23.95 -5.46
N VAL A 136 1.54 23.46 -6.55
CA VAL A 136 2.02 24.29 -7.66
C VAL A 136 1.11 24.08 -8.87
N ARG A 137 0.51 25.16 -9.40
CA ARG A 137 -0.24 25.13 -10.67
C ARG A 137 0.72 25.47 -11.82
N GLY A 138 1.03 24.51 -12.69
CA GLY A 138 1.74 24.76 -13.96
C GLY A 138 0.80 25.22 -15.08
N GLN A 139 1.35 25.90 -16.10
CA GLN A 139 0.61 26.36 -17.30
C GLN A 139 -0.11 25.22 -18.05
N ASP A 140 0.33 23.96 -17.89
CA ASP A 140 -0.18 22.79 -18.64
C ASP A 140 -0.87 21.70 -17.77
N ASN A 141 -1.51 22.03 -16.65
CA ASN A 141 -1.96 21.03 -15.65
C ASN A 141 -0.82 20.16 -15.07
N ASN A 142 0.45 20.55 -15.27
CA ASN A 142 1.59 19.91 -14.62
C ASN A 142 1.62 20.31 -13.15
N ILE A 143 1.08 19.43 -12.31
CA ILE A 143 1.10 19.58 -10.85
C ILE A 143 2.43 19.02 -10.35
N VAL A 144 3.32 19.92 -9.94
CA VAL A 144 4.48 19.53 -9.14
C VAL A 144 4.00 19.44 -7.69
N GLY A 145 3.26 18.38 -7.40
CA GLY A 145 3.01 17.96 -6.03
C GLY A 145 4.34 17.56 -5.43
N GLY A 146 4.82 18.33 -4.46
CA GLY A 146 6.03 18.00 -3.70
C GLY A 146 5.91 16.58 -3.15
N SER A 147 6.75 15.69 -3.68
CA SER A 147 6.87 14.28 -3.34
C SER A 147 5.75 13.35 -3.84
N ALA A 148 5.34 13.46 -5.11
CA ALA A 148 4.84 12.28 -5.82
C ALA A 148 5.88 11.15 -5.66
N ILE A 149 5.62 10.18 -4.77
CA ILE A 149 6.33 8.90 -4.80
C ILE A 149 5.89 8.27 -6.12
N PRO A 150 6.75 8.23 -7.15
CA PRO A 150 6.39 7.60 -8.39
C PRO A 150 6.24 6.10 -8.08
N ASP A 151 5.13 5.48 -8.50
CA ASP A 151 5.10 4.03 -8.66
C ASP A 151 6.34 3.69 -9.52
N SER A 152 7.24 2.87 -8.97
CA SER A 152 8.68 2.84 -9.21
C SER A 152 9.15 2.31 -10.57
N ASP A 153 8.53 2.70 -11.68
CA ASP A 153 8.87 2.15 -13.00
C ASP A 153 8.72 3.13 -14.18
N GLU A 154 8.51 4.44 -13.95
CA GLU A 154 8.53 5.40 -15.06
C GLU A 154 9.95 5.93 -15.26
N LYS A 155 10.62 5.45 -16.32
CA LYS A 155 11.86 6.07 -16.81
C LYS A 155 11.58 7.54 -17.13
N LEU A 156 12.22 8.44 -16.41
CA LEU A 156 12.29 9.86 -16.75
C LEU A 156 13.08 10.04 -18.05
N PRO A 157 12.60 10.84 -19.01
CA PRO A 157 13.38 11.18 -20.19
C PRO A 157 14.57 12.06 -19.79
N ALA A 158 15.73 11.78 -20.39
CA ALA A 158 16.94 12.55 -20.24
C ALA A 158 16.93 13.77 -21.17
N LYS A 159 17.55 14.85 -20.69
CA LYS A 159 17.94 16.11 -21.34
C LYS A 159 16.86 17.20 -21.43
N ALA A 160 17.13 18.31 -20.73
CA ALA A 160 16.71 19.64 -21.15
C ALA A 160 17.93 20.31 -21.81
N SER A 161 17.74 20.83 -23.02
CA SER A 161 18.71 21.64 -23.75
C SER A 161 18.45 23.12 -23.50
N ASP A 162 19.54 23.87 -23.32
CA ASP A 162 19.56 25.32 -23.19
C ASP A 162 19.02 26.00 -24.45
N HIS A 163 18.09 26.95 -24.30
CA HIS A 163 17.91 28.04 -25.25
C HIS A 163 17.57 29.34 -24.52
N ASP A 164 18.45 30.31 -24.75
CA ASP A 164 18.35 31.73 -24.43
C ASP A 164 17.34 32.43 -25.36
N GLY A 165 16.65 33.46 -24.86
CA GLY A 165 15.73 34.28 -25.66
C GLY A 165 14.49 34.76 -24.90
N THR A 166 14.63 35.94 -24.27
CA THR A 166 13.62 36.96 -23.95
C THR A 166 12.13 36.56 -24.04
N LEU A 167 11.48 36.33 -22.90
CA LEU A 167 10.04 36.01 -22.82
C LEU A 167 9.17 37.22 -22.44
N PRO A 168 7.97 37.37 -23.04
CA PRO A 168 7.03 38.45 -22.75
C PRO A 168 6.33 38.28 -21.38
N LEU A 169 5.99 39.41 -20.74
CA LEU A 169 5.23 39.49 -19.48
C LEU A 169 3.77 39.00 -19.65
N GLN A 170 3.49 37.69 -19.60
CA GLN A 170 2.12 37.16 -19.44
C GLN A 170 2.07 35.84 -18.61
N ASP A 171 1.20 35.84 -17.59
CA ASP A 171 0.68 34.76 -16.74
C ASP A 171 1.67 33.79 -16.05
N HIS A 172 2.10 34.18 -14.84
CA HIS A 172 2.95 33.38 -13.95
C HIS A 172 2.19 32.19 -13.29
N PRO A 173 2.86 31.05 -13.08
CA PRO A 173 2.30 29.93 -12.32
C PRO A 173 1.95 30.36 -10.88
N VAL A 174 0.70 30.12 -10.46
CA VAL A 174 0.26 30.38 -9.09
C VAL A 174 0.59 29.18 -8.22
N GLY A 175 1.54 29.34 -7.31
CA GLY A 175 1.89 28.36 -6.28
C GLY A 175 1.28 28.73 -4.93
N TYR A 176 0.59 27.78 -4.30
CA TYR A 176 0.17 27.90 -2.91
C TYR A 176 1.14 27.14 -2.02
N ALA A 177 1.87 27.88 -1.18
CA ALA A 177 2.70 27.28 -0.15
C ALA A 177 1.83 26.55 0.88
N GLY A 178 2.20 25.32 1.23
CA GLY A 178 1.51 24.58 2.29
C GLY A 178 1.74 25.22 3.66
N ARG A 179 0.81 25.00 4.58
CA ARG A 179 0.88 25.47 5.98
C ARG A 179 1.50 24.45 6.93
N LEU A 180 2.27 23.50 6.40
CA LEU A 180 2.97 22.44 7.13
C LEU A 180 4.47 22.41 6.82
N LEU A 181 5.28 22.29 7.87
CA LEU A 181 6.70 22.01 7.79
C LEU A 181 7.00 20.71 8.54
N LEU A 182 7.67 19.77 7.89
CA LEU A 182 8.11 18.51 8.50
C LEU A 182 9.64 18.45 8.49
N SER A 183 10.23 17.90 9.56
CA SER A 183 11.66 17.59 9.59
C SER A 183 11.95 16.21 8.98
N ASP A 184 13.17 16.04 8.47
CA ASP A 184 13.72 14.71 8.25
C ASP A 184 13.82 13.98 9.61
N MET A 185 13.65 12.67 9.61
CA MET A 185 13.90 11.85 10.80
C MET A 185 15.24 11.14 10.65
N VAL A 186 16.10 11.25 11.66
CA VAL A 186 17.39 10.55 11.69
C VAL A 186 17.19 9.08 12.01
N VAL A 187 17.84 8.21 11.25
CA VAL A 187 17.77 6.76 11.43
C VAL A 187 19.11 6.24 11.93
N SER A 188 19.08 5.45 13.01
CA SER A 188 20.29 4.82 13.54
C SER A 188 20.85 3.81 12.52
N PRO A 189 22.14 3.87 12.16
CA PRO A 189 22.75 2.86 11.30
C PRO A 189 22.63 1.43 11.84
N SER A 190 22.49 1.27 13.16
CA SER A 190 22.35 -0.05 13.81
C SER A 190 21.09 -0.81 13.44
N ILE A 191 20.02 -0.12 13.01
CA ILE A 191 18.77 -0.77 12.57
C ILE A 191 18.76 -1.05 11.07
N LEU A 192 19.80 -0.68 10.33
CA LEU A 192 19.88 -0.89 8.88
C LEU A 192 20.47 -2.26 8.57
N VAL A 193 19.71 -3.07 7.84
CA VAL A 193 20.07 -4.43 7.48
C VAL A 193 20.04 -4.57 5.96
N GLN A 194 21.11 -5.13 5.41
CA GLN A 194 21.17 -5.45 3.98
C GLN A 194 20.62 -6.86 3.74
N GLN A 195 19.56 -6.96 2.94
CA GLN A 195 18.96 -8.24 2.60
C GLN A 195 18.56 -8.32 1.11
N PRO A 196 18.48 -9.53 0.54
CA PRO A 196 17.99 -9.72 -0.82
C PRO A 196 16.48 -9.47 -0.89
N VAL A 197 16.08 -8.51 -1.72
CA VAL A 197 14.68 -8.19 -2.01
C VAL A 197 14.29 -8.79 -3.36
N ALA A 198 13.32 -9.71 -3.34
CA ALA A 198 12.75 -10.36 -4.52
C ALA A 198 11.58 -9.53 -5.08
N ARG A 199 11.49 -9.41 -6.41
CA ARG A 199 10.40 -8.69 -7.09
C ARG A 199 9.74 -9.57 -8.17
N PRO A 200 8.42 -9.45 -8.38
CA PRO A 200 7.72 -10.19 -9.44
C PRO A 200 8.23 -9.81 -10.84
N ARG A 201 8.50 -10.81 -11.68
CA ARG A 201 8.88 -10.60 -13.09
C ARG A 201 7.67 -10.15 -13.91
N GLY A 202 7.86 -9.15 -14.76
CA GLY A 202 6.77 -8.50 -15.51
C GLY A 202 6.14 -7.32 -14.77
N GLY A 203 6.44 -7.19 -13.48
CA GLY A 203 6.03 -6.09 -12.64
C GLY A 203 4.56 -6.13 -12.22
N GLN A 204 4.15 -5.08 -11.50
CA GLN A 204 2.78 -4.84 -11.11
C GLN A 204 1.87 -4.52 -12.31
N PRO A 205 0.54 -4.78 -12.23
CA PRO A 205 -0.42 -4.32 -13.24
C PRO A 205 -0.19 -2.84 -13.48
N LYS A 206 0.25 -2.52 -14.69
CA LYS A 206 0.54 -1.16 -15.11
C LYS A 206 -0.78 -0.41 -15.36
N PRO A 207 -0.81 0.93 -15.26
CA PRO A 207 -2.04 1.72 -15.46
C PRO A 207 -2.73 1.51 -16.83
N ASP A 208 -2.01 0.97 -17.82
CA ASP A 208 -2.55 0.53 -19.10
C ASP A 208 -3.43 -0.75 -19.01
N HIS A 209 -3.30 -1.54 -17.95
CA HIS A 209 -4.23 -2.61 -17.57
C HIS A 209 -5.54 -2.02 -17.01
N ARG A 210 -6.26 -1.29 -17.87
CA ARG A 210 -7.40 -0.43 -17.51
C ARG A 210 -8.46 -1.11 -16.65
N SER A 211 -8.72 -2.41 -16.80
CA SER A 211 -9.73 -3.13 -16.01
C SER A 211 -9.39 -3.25 -14.52
N PHE A 212 -8.14 -2.98 -14.12
CA PHE A 212 -7.72 -2.98 -12.73
C PHE A 212 -7.80 -1.60 -12.06
N TYR A 213 -7.96 -0.54 -12.86
CA TYR A 213 -7.91 0.85 -12.39
C TYR A 213 -9.21 1.61 -12.65
N PHE A 214 -10.02 1.14 -13.59
CA PHE A 214 -11.23 1.83 -14.03
C PHE A 214 -12.43 0.90 -14.12
N PHE A 215 -13.61 1.44 -13.80
CA PHE A 215 -14.90 0.79 -14.00
C PHE A 215 -15.76 1.59 -14.99
N ARG A 216 -16.84 0.96 -15.47
CA ARG A 216 -17.85 1.64 -16.30
C ARG A 216 -19.15 1.78 -15.50
N PRO A 217 -19.56 3.00 -15.12
CA PRO A 217 -20.87 3.22 -14.49
C PRO A 217 -22.01 2.72 -15.38
N SER A 218 -23.11 2.27 -14.77
CA SER A 218 -24.31 1.89 -15.53
C SER A 218 -24.79 3.07 -16.37
N GLY A 219 -25.19 2.82 -17.63
CA GLY A 219 -25.64 3.86 -18.55
C GLY A 219 -24.57 4.82 -19.10
N SER A 220 -23.31 4.75 -18.62
CA SER A 220 -22.22 5.61 -19.10
C SER A 220 -21.34 4.91 -20.14
N LYS A 221 -21.02 5.61 -21.24
CA LYS A 221 -19.99 5.17 -22.18
C LYS A 221 -18.56 5.43 -21.66
N LYS A 222 -18.40 6.36 -20.70
CA LYS A 222 -17.10 6.78 -20.16
C LYS A 222 -16.68 5.90 -18.97
N LEU A 223 -15.40 5.55 -18.94
CA LEU A 223 -14.77 4.89 -17.79
C LEU A 223 -14.61 5.88 -16.63
N ARG A 224 -14.52 5.36 -15.41
CA ARG A 224 -14.26 6.10 -14.18
C ARG A 224 -13.19 5.40 -13.36
N ILE A 225 -12.29 6.17 -12.74
CA ILE A 225 -11.30 5.63 -11.81
C ILE A 225 -11.98 4.98 -10.61
N LEU A 226 -11.43 3.87 -10.12
CA LEU A 226 -11.98 3.14 -8.97
C LEU A 226 -11.90 3.94 -7.67
N GLY A 227 -10.86 4.77 -7.52
CA GLY A 227 -10.66 5.61 -6.35
C GLY A 227 -9.20 5.97 -6.11
N ARG A 228 -8.85 6.20 -4.85
CA ARG A 228 -7.47 6.43 -4.37
C ARG A 228 -6.84 5.06 -4.04
N LYS A 229 -5.73 4.72 -4.71
CA LYS A 229 -5.04 3.42 -4.56
C LYS A 229 -4.29 3.36 -3.23
N PHE A 230 -4.57 2.35 -2.41
CA PHE A 230 -3.83 2.05 -1.18
C PHE A 230 -3.39 0.59 -1.16
N TYR A 231 -2.25 0.34 -0.53
CA TYR A 231 -1.68 -1.00 -0.40
C TYR A 231 -2.13 -1.63 0.91
N TYR A 232 -2.49 -2.91 0.85
CA TYR A 232 -2.76 -3.70 2.04
C TYR A 232 -1.49 -3.87 2.87
N HIS A 233 -1.67 -4.09 4.17
CA HIS A 233 -0.60 -4.61 5.01
C HIS A 233 -0.58 -6.12 4.91
N GLN A 234 0.60 -6.73 5.00
CA GLN A 234 0.77 -8.18 4.90
C GLN A 234 2.14 -8.60 5.41
N ASP A 235 2.30 -9.90 5.62
CA ASP A 235 3.57 -10.48 6.02
C ASP A 235 4.60 -10.38 4.88
N HIS A 236 5.61 -9.55 5.11
CA HIS A 236 6.70 -9.35 4.16
C HIS A 236 7.58 -10.59 3.98
N GLN A 237 7.74 -11.43 5.01
CA GLN A 237 8.58 -12.63 4.92
C GLN A 237 7.95 -13.63 3.97
N TYR A 238 6.67 -13.94 4.20
CA TYR A 238 5.87 -14.79 3.32
C TYR A 238 5.93 -14.34 1.86
N VAL A 239 5.70 -13.05 1.59
CA VAL A 239 5.66 -12.53 0.22
C VAL A 239 7.04 -12.54 -0.44
N MET A 240 8.10 -12.19 0.30
CA MET A 240 9.47 -12.25 -0.22
C MET A 240 9.89 -13.70 -0.53
N ASP A 241 9.56 -14.65 0.34
CA ASP A 241 9.84 -16.06 0.14
C ASP A 241 9.01 -16.64 -1.02
N PHE A 242 7.76 -16.21 -1.17
CA PHE A 242 6.94 -16.54 -2.34
C PHE A 242 7.66 -16.16 -3.63
N TYR A 243 8.04 -14.88 -3.80
CA TYR A 243 8.69 -14.41 -5.02
C TYR A 243 10.12 -14.95 -5.21
N ARG A 244 10.80 -15.36 -4.13
CA ARG A 244 12.11 -16.02 -4.21
C ARG A 244 11.98 -17.46 -4.73
N ASN A 245 10.92 -18.17 -4.33
CA ASN A 245 10.71 -19.59 -4.63
C ASN A 245 9.91 -19.83 -5.90
N GLU A 246 9.23 -18.82 -6.43
CA GLU A 246 8.43 -18.92 -7.65
C GLU A 246 9.33 -19.26 -8.86
N ARG A 247 9.02 -20.39 -9.52
CA ARG A 247 9.75 -20.90 -10.70
C ARG A 247 9.42 -20.17 -12.01
N ALA A 248 8.56 -19.14 -11.96
CA ALA A 248 8.27 -18.27 -13.09
C ALA A 248 9.51 -17.40 -13.35
N GLY A 249 10.44 -17.95 -14.14
CA GLY A 249 11.86 -17.59 -14.15
C GLY A 249 12.18 -16.11 -14.07
N ALA A 250 13.34 -15.77 -13.50
CA ALA A 250 13.97 -14.45 -13.40
C ALA A 250 13.24 -13.40 -12.51
N THR A 251 13.03 -13.74 -11.24
CA THR A 251 12.95 -12.77 -10.13
C THR A 251 14.23 -11.94 -10.12
N GLU A 252 14.09 -10.61 -10.24
CA GLU A 252 15.25 -9.73 -10.08
C GLU A 252 15.48 -9.53 -8.58
N ILE A 253 16.48 -10.23 -8.04
CA ILE A 253 16.89 -10.10 -6.64
C ILE A 253 17.92 -8.98 -6.57
N ARG A 254 17.62 -7.93 -5.82
CA ARG A 254 18.58 -6.87 -5.51
C ARG A 254 18.90 -6.86 -4.04
N ARG A 255 20.17 -6.62 -3.72
CA ARG A 255 20.58 -6.38 -2.34
C ARG A 255 20.08 -4.99 -1.96
N THR A 256 19.36 -4.88 -0.87
CA THR A 256 18.73 -3.61 -0.45
C THR A 256 18.90 -3.44 1.04
N GLU A 257 19.25 -2.23 1.44
CA GLU A 257 19.34 -1.82 2.83
C GLU A 257 17.96 -1.36 3.31
N LEU A 258 17.51 -1.96 4.40
CA LEU A 258 16.18 -1.78 4.97
C LEU A 258 16.34 -1.47 6.46
N ALA A 259 15.53 -0.55 6.98
CA ALA A 259 15.40 -0.39 8.43
C ALA A 259 14.58 -1.55 8.99
N SER A 260 15.08 -2.21 10.04
CA SER A 260 14.49 -3.42 10.60
C SER A 260 13.09 -3.17 11.18
N ALA A 261 12.24 -4.21 11.07
CA ALA A 261 10.94 -4.22 11.75
C ALA A 261 11.12 -4.09 13.27
N ASP A 262 10.04 -3.72 13.95
CA ASP A 262 9.92 -3.52 15.40
C ASP A 262 10.82 -2.40 15.97
N SER A 263 11.57 -1.70 15.11
CA SER A 263 12.33 -0.51 15.48
C SER A 263 11.41 0.69 15.72
N ARG A 264 11.80 1.55 16.66
CA ARG A 264 11.20 2.86 16.88
C ARG A 264 12.20 3.95 16.49
N ILE A 265 11.78 4.85 15.60
CA ILE A 265 12.54 6.01 15.17
C ILE A 265 11.90 7.24 15.82
N THR A 266 12.67 7.99 16.60
CA THR A 266 12.19 9.11 17.42
C THR A 266 12.60 10.45 16.85
N GLY A 267 12.03 11.54 17.37
CA GLY A 267 12.48 12.90 17.04
C GLY A 267 11.93 13.46 15.72
N GLY A 268 10.81 12.93 15.23
CA GLY A 268 10.06 13.57 14.16
C GLY A 268 9.41 14.85 14.66
N THR A 269 9.48 15.93 13.87
CA THR A 269 8.83 17.19 14.19
C THR A 269 7.97 17.69 13.03
N LEU A 270 6.83 18.26 13.37
CA LEU A 270 5.90 18.88 12.45
C LEU A 270 5.45 20.22 13.02
N ARG A 271 5.56 21.29 12.23
CA ARG A 271 4.99 22.61 12.52
C ARG A 271 3.83 22.90 11.61
N PHE A 272 2.79 23.50 12.16
CA PHE A 272 1.60 23.89 11.42
C PHE A 272 1.21 25.34 11.74
N PHE A 273 0.58 26.01 10.78
CA PHE A 273 0.30 27.43 10.86
C PHE A 273 -1.16 27.74 10.54
N ASN A 274 -1.81 28.48 11.43
CA ASN A 274 -3.14 29.08 11.22
C ASN A 274 -4.18 28.09 10.67
N LEU A 275 -4.30 26.90 11.28
CA LEU A 275 -5.30 25.90 10.92
C LEU A 275 -6.62 26.18 11.62
N SER A 276 -7.75 26.07 10.91
CA SER A 276 -9.04 25.99 11.59
C SER A 276 -9.11 24.75 12.51
N HIS A 277 -10.10 24.70 13.40
CA HIS A 277 -10.30 23.53 14.27
C HIS A 277 -10.45 22.23 13.47
N ASP A 278 -11.28 22.24 12.42
CA ASP A 278 -11.52 21.08 11.57
C ASP A 278 -10.27 20.64 10.80
N GLU A 279 -9.46 21.59 10.34
CA GLU A 279 -8.19 21.30 9.70
C GLU A 279 -7.20 20.65 10.67
N LEU A 280 -7.12 21.17 11.91
CA LEU A 280 -6.29 20.58 12.97
C LEU A 280 -6.73 19.15 13.30
N CYS A 281 -8.03 18.91 13.47
CA CYS A 281 -8.59 17.58 13.69
C CYS A 281 -8.19 16.62 12.55
N SER A 282 -8.38 17.04 11.30
CA SER A 282 -8.03 16.22 10.12
C SER A 282 -6.54 15.91 10.01
N LEU A 283 -5.67 16.86 10.40
CA LEU A 283 -4.23 16.67 10.49
C LEU A 283 -3.86 15.66 11.57
N VAL A 284 -4.45 15.79 12.77
CA VAL A 284 -4.21 14.86 13.89
C VAL A 284 -4.61 13.44 13.49
N TYR A 285 -5.79 13.24 12.89
CA TYR A 285 -6.21 11.92 12.40
C TYR A 285 -5.25 11.36 11.34
N THR A 286 -4.76 12.21 10.44
CA THR A 286 -3.83 11.80 9.39
C THR A 286 -2.51 11.27 9.96
N ILE A 287 -2.05 11.81 11.10
CA ILE A 287 -0.84 11.38 11.78
C ILE A 287 -1.13 10.15 12.65
N VAL A 288 -2.14 10.22 13.52
CA VAL A 288 -2.48 9.17 14.48
C VAL A 288 -3.78 8.51 14.06
N LEU A 289 -3.66 7.36 13.38
CA LEU A 289 -4.81 6.51 13.03
C LEU A 289 -5.32 5.75 14.26
N GLU A 290 -6.45 5.05 14.11
CA GLU A 290 -6.92 4.10 15.10
C GLU A 290 -5.93 2.94 15.33
N ASP A 291 -6.01 2.31 16.50
CA ASP A 291 -5.04 1.31 16.96
C ASP A 291 -4.93 0.08 16.05
N ASP A 292 -6.03 -0.26 15.38
CA ASP A 292 -6.12 -1.37 14.43
C ASP A 292 -5.79 -0.97 12.99
N LEU A 293 -5.34 0.27 12.76
CA LEU A 293 -4.89 0.78 11.46
C LEU A 293 -3.40 1.13 11.47
N ALA A 294 -2.81 1.17 10.28
CA ALA A 294 -1.42 1.55 10.07
C ALA A 294 -1.22 2.31 8.75
N HIS A 295 -0.09 3.00 8.61
CA HIS A 295 0.30 3.69 7.39
C HIS A 295 1.22 2.82 6.52
N LYS A 296 1.26 3.14 5.22
CA LYS A 296 2.26 2.59 4.28
C LYS A 296 3.25 3.64 3.79
N LEU A 297 4.50 3.50 4.20
CA LEU A 297 5.62 4.38 3.88
C LEU A 297 6.66 3.69 2.98
N GLY A 298 7.30 4.47 2.11
CA GLY A 298 8.45 4.00 1.34
C GLY A 298 8.14 3.06 0.18
N TYR A 299 9.19 2.38 -0.28
CA TYR A 299 9.18 1.45 -1.41
C TYR A 299 8.84 0.03 -0.98
N GLY A 300 8.51 -0.84 -1.94
CA GLY A 300 8.24 -2.25 -1.68
C GLY A 300 6.92 -2.52 -0.95
N LYS A 301 5.96 -1.57 -0.99
CA LYS A 301 4.61 -1.73 -0.42
C LYS A 301 3.91 -3.03 -0.87
N PRO A 302 3.97 -3.44 -2.17
CA PRO A 302 3.37 -4.71 -2.59
C PRO A 302 4.07 -5.96 -2.04
N LEU A 303 5.29 -5.81 -1.51
CA LEU A 303 6.05 -6.89 -0.86
C LEU A 303 5.77 -6.95 0.64
N GLY A 304 4.82 -6.16 1.15
CA GLY A 304 4.52 -6.05 2.59
C GLY A 304 5.42 -5.08 3.35
N LEU A 305 6.43 -4.47 2.72
CA LEU A 305 7.34 -3.53 3.39
C LEU A 305 6.63 -2.21 3.79
N GLY A 306 7.21 -1.51 4.77
CA GLY A 306 6.83 -0.15 5.12
C GLY A 306 5.48 0.03 5.83
N SER A 307 4.94 -1.00 6.48
CA SER A 307 3.92 -0.81 7.53
C SER A 307 4.53 -0.04 8.69
N VAL A 308 3.93 1.10 9.05
CA VAL A 308 4.40 1.94 10.13
C VAL A 308 3.23 2.49 10.94
N ARG A 309 3.48 2.87 12.19
CA ARG A 309 2.54 3.60 13.03
C ARG A 309 3.21 4.85 13.58
N LEU A 310 2.53 5.99 13.51
CA LEU A 310 3.00 7.22 14.11
C LEU A 310 2.32 7.44 15.45
N HIS A 311 3.07 7.98 16.39
CA HIS A 311 2.59 8.34 17.72
C HIS A 311 2.99 9.78 18.00
N ILE A 312 2.03 10.67 18.23
CA ILE A 312 2.34 12.03 18.71
C ILE A 312 2.78 11.89 20.17
N THR A 313 4.04 12.25 20.44
CA THR A 313 4.62 12.22 21.79
C THR A 313 4.44 13.54 22.52
N LYS A 314 4.31 14.64 21.77
CA LYS A 314 4.01 15.96 22.32
C LYS A 314 3.27 16.80 21.30
N MET A 315 2.23 17.53 21.71
CA MET A 315 1.51 18.49 20.87
C MET A 315 1.38 19.81 21.62
N GLU A 316 1.86 20.88 21.02
CA GLU A 316 1.85 22.22 21.62
C GLU A 316 1.13 23.21 20.69
N ILE A 317 0.18 23.96 21.23
CA ILE A 317 -0.53 25.04 20.54
C ILE A 317 0.04 26.38 21.00
N GLU A 318 0.36 27.26 20.05
CA GLU A 318 0.75 28.63 20.34
C GLU A 318 -0.48 29.43 20.83
N ARG A 319 -0.36 30.05 22.01
CA ARG A 319 -1.36 30.98 22.50
C ARG A 319 -1.29 32.27 21.70
N SER A 320 -2.41 32.69 21.12
CA SER A 320 -2.54 34.02 20.55
C SER A 320 -3.21 34.93 21.56
N GLU A 321 -2.46 35.45 22.54
CA GLU A 321 -2.95 36.54 23.37
C GLU A 321 -2.85 37.86 22.60
N GLY A 322 -4.00 38.44 22.22
CA GLY A 322 -4.09 39.77 21.61
C GLY A 322 -4.19 39.80 20.08
N ALA A 323 -4.43 41.00 19.54
CA ALA A 323 -4.60 41.23 18.10
C ALA A 323 -3.35 40.79 17.32
N VAL A 324 -3.59 40.18 16.16
CA VAL A 324 -2.61 39.61 15.19
C VAL A 324 -1.30 40.41 15.01
N PRO A 325 -1.25 41.76 15.04
CA PRO A 325 0.01 42.49 14.90
C PRO A 325 0.98 42.31 16.08
N ALA A 326 0.50 42.06 17.29
CA ALA A 326 1.32 42.05 18.51
C ALA A 326 2.42 40.96 18.49
N ARG A 327 2.13 39.79 17.91
CA ARG A 327 3.11 38.69 17.79
C ARG A 327 4.28 38.99 16.85
N PHE A 328 4.09 39.88 15.87
CA PHE A 328 5.13 40.32 14.95
C PHE A 328 5.96 41.48 15.52
N LEU A 329 5.56 42.00 16.68
CA LEU A 329 6.23 43.09 17.40
C LEU A 329 7.04 42.57 18.60
N SER A 330 7.01 41.26 18.88
CA SER A 330 7.77 40.62 19.95
C SER A 330 8.74 39.57 19.40
N TYR A 331 9.99 39.59 19.88
CA TYR A 331 11.02 38.58 19.56
C TYR A 331 11.02 37.37 20.52
N GLY A 332 10.06 37.29 21.46
CA GLY A 332 9.97 36.19 22.42
C GLY A 332 9.43 34.90 21.79
N GLU A 333 9.77 33.74 22.36
CA GLU A 333 9.05 32.50 22.01
C GLU A 333 7.57 32.66 22.39
N PRO A 334 6.63 32.29 21.51
CA PRO A 334 5.22 32.32 21.85
C PRO A 334 4.94 31.36 22.98
N ASP A 335 4.11 31.76 23.94
CA ASP A 335 3.61 30.87 24.98
C ASP A 335 2.89 29.67 24.34
N ARG A 336 3.17 28.47 24.83
CA ARG A 336 2.62 27.23 24.29
C ARG A 336 1.79 26.51 25.35
N GLU A 337 0.62 26.04 24.95
CA GLU A 337 -0.21 25.14 25.75
C GLU A 337 -0.02 23.70 25.27
N ASP A 338 0.23 22.79 26.20
CA ASP A 338 0.32 21.36 25.91
C ASP A 338 -1.08 20.77 25.68
N TRP A 339 -1.29 20.24 24.48
CA TRP A 339 -2.54 19.62 24.02
C TRP A 339 -2.36 18.12 23.75
N THR A 340 -1.30 17.49 24.27
CA THR A 340 -1.01 16.07 24.05
C THR A 340 -2.18 15.17 24.48
N ASP A 341 -2.83 15.47 25.61
CA ASP A 341 -3.99 14.70 26.10
C ASP A 341 -5.25 14.87 25.23
N ARG A 342 -5.28 15.84 24.32
CA ARG A 342 -6.42 16.10 23.41
C ARG A 342 -6.31 15.34 22.09
N VAL A 343 -5.17 14.71 21.79
CA VAL A 343 -4.90 14.04 20.50
C VAL A 343 -5.99 13.03 20.14
N ALA A 344 -6.41 12.18 21.08
CA ALA A 344 -7.45 11.18 20.84
C ALA A 344 -8.80 11.83 20.49
N ALA A 345 -9.21 12.86 21.24
CA ALA A 345 -10.46 13.57 20.99
C ALA A 345 -10.46 14.29 19.62
N LEU A 346 -9.34 14.90 19.24
CA LEU A 346 -9.18 15.57 17.93
C LEU A 346 -9.23 14.56 16.76
N ARG A 347 -8.58 13.40 16.93
CA ARG A 347 -8.68 12.28 15.96
C ARG A 347 -10.13 11.83 15.81
N ASP A 348 -10.81 11.56 16.92
CA ASP A 348 -12.18 11.02 16.89
C ASP A 348 -13.16 12.05 16.31
N ALA A 349 -12.97 13.34 16.58
CA ALA A 349 -13.75 14.42 15.95
C ALA A 349 -13.59 14.44 14.41
N ALA A 350 -12.37 14.28 13.89
CA ALA A 350 -12.14 14.20 12.44
C ALA A 350 -12.82 12.98 11.81
N LYS A 351 -12.79 11.83 12.49
CA LYS A 351 -13.48 10.62 12.06
C LYS A 351 -14.99 10.83 12.01
N ASP A 352 -15.57 11.48 13.03
CA ASP A 352 -17.00 11.77 13.06
C ASP A 352 -17.43 12.68 11.90
N VAL A 353 -16.63 13.70 11.59
CA VAL A 353 -16.85 14.57 10.42
C VAL A 353 -16.79 13.75 9.14
N TRP A 354 -15.78 12.89 8.99
CA TRP A 354 -15.65 12.01 7.83
C TRP A 354 -16.89 11.11 7.66
N LEU A 355 -17.32 10.41 8.71
CA LEU A 355 -18.45 9.49 8.66
C LEU A 355 -19.78 10.15 8.30
N LYS A 356 -19.98 11.42 8.68
CA LYS A 356 -21.21 12.19 8.40
C LYS A 356 -21.29 12.72 6.97
N ARG A 357 -20.21 12.71 6.19
CA ARG A 357 -20.24 13.16 4.79
C ARG A 357 -21.06 12.21 3.91
N ALA A 358 -21.55 12.75 2.80
CA ALA A 358 -22.13 11.94 1.72
C ALA A 358 -21.13 10.87 1.29
N ARG A 359 -21.50 9.59 1.46
CA ARG A 359 -20.66 8.41 1.18
C ARG A 359 -19.38 8.31 2.03
N GLY A 360 -19.26 9.12 3.08
CA GLY A 360 -18.12 9.12 4.00
C GLY A 360 -17.95 7.81 4.77
N ALA A 361 -19.05 7.20 5.21
CA ALA A 361 -19.02 5.87 5.84
C ALA A 361 -18.50 4.77 4.89
N GLU A 362 -18.82 4.85 3.59
CA GLU A 362 -18.33 3.90 2.58
C GLU A 362 -16.82 4.09 2.33
N SER A 363 -16.38 5.35 2.18
CA SER A 363 -14.97 5.67 1.96
C SER A 363 -14.12 5.32 3.19
N TYR A 364 -14.63 5.57 4.40
CA TYR A 364 -14.01 5.14 5.66
C TYR A 364 -13.90 3.61 5.75
N ALA A 365 -14.99 2.88 5.52
CA ALA A 365 -14.98 1.42 5.61
C ALA A 365 -13.98 0.79 4.63
N ALA A 366 -13.88 1.33 3.41
CA ALA A 366 -12.89 0.90 2.42
C ALA A 366 -11.45 1.22 2.88
N PHE A 367 -11.21 2.43 3.39
CA PHE A 367 -9.89 2.82 3.92
C PHE A 367 -9.48 1.93 5.10
N ALA A 368 -10.35 1.77 6.10
CA ALA A 368 -10.10 0.96 7.28
C ALA A 368 -9.82 -0.50 6.89
N ALA A 369 -10.56 -1.07 5.93
CA ALA A 369 -10.29 -2.43 5.44
C ALA A 369 -8.91 -2.58 4.78
N ILE A 370 -8.41 -1.54 4.09
CA ILE A 370 -7.10 -1.57 3.45
C ILE A 370 -5.97 -1.30 4.47
N ALA A 371 -6.17 -0.31 5.34
CA ALA A 371 -5.21 0.14 6.34
C ALA A 371 -5.16 -0.74 7.61
N ARG A 372 -6.04 -1.74 7.72
CA ARG A 372 -6.10 -2.65 8.87
C ARG A 372 -4.75 -3.31 9.15
N TRP A 373 -4.37 -3.37 10.42
CA TRP A 373 -3.20 -4.05 10.94
C TRP A 373 -3.53 -4.79 12.27
N PRO A 374 -3.11 -6.06 12.44
CA PRO A 374 -2.48 -6.92 11.43
C PRO A 374 -3.49 -7.39 10.37
N GLN A 375 -2.99 -7.74 9.18
CA GLN A 375 -3.76 -8.53 8.22
C GLN A 375 -3.22 -9.95 8.17
N THR A 376 -4.12 -10.91 8.02
CA THR A 376 -3.79 -12.34 7.94
C THR A 376 -3.93 -12.88 6.52
N GLU A 377 -4.49 -12.08 5.61
CA GLU A 377 -4.62 -12.43 4.21
C GLU A 377 -3.29 -12.29 3.44
N ASN A 378 -3.08 -13.17 2.47
CA ASN A 378 -1.92 -13.14 1.59
C ASN A 378 -2.26 -12.40 0.28
N PHE A 379 -1.49 -11.38 -0.06
CA PHE A 379 -1.67 -10.61 -1.28
C PHE A 379 -0.47 -10.73 -2.22
N ILE A 380 -0.71 -11.31 -3.39
CA ILE A 380 0.30 -11.58 -4.41
C ILE A 380 -0.20 -10.99 -5.73
N TYR A 381 0.70 -10.34 -6.46
CA TYR A 381 0.36 -9.84 -7.78
C TYR A 381 0.01 -10.99 -8.72
N PRO A 382 -0.86 -10.75 -9.71
CA PRO A 382 -1.03 -11.73 -10.78
C PRO A 382 0.33 -12.03 -11.43
N ASP A 383 0.57 -13.29 -11.73
CA ASP A 383 1.81 -13.71 -12.35
C ASP A 383 1.93 -13.22 -13.80
N TYR A 384 3.12 -13.37 -14.39
CA TYR A 384 3.36 -13.01 -15.78
C TYR A 384 2.41 -13.73 -16.75
N GLY A 385 2.07 -15.00 -16.48
CA GLY A 385 1.18 -15.80 -17.31
C GLY A 385 -0.24 -15.24 -17.33
N PHE A 386 -0.75 -14.76 -16.19
CA PHE A 386 -2.02 -14.05 -16.10
C PHE A 386 -2.03 -12.84 -17.03
N PHE A 387 -0.99 -11.99 -16.97
CA PHE A 387 -0.93 -10.79 -17.82
C PHE A 387 -0.75 -11.12 -19.30
N GLN A 388 -0.02 -12.19 -19.64
CA GLN A 388 0.09 -12.67 -21.01
C GLN A 388 -1.29 -13.09 -21.55
N ASN A 389 -2.02 -13.90 -20.79
CA ASN A 389 -3.38 -14.33 -21.14
C ASN A 389 -4.34 -13.13 -21.26
N GLU A 390 -4.25 -12.14 -20.36
CA GLU A 390 -5.08 -10.93 -20.40
C GLU A 390 -4.75 -10.01 -21.59
N ARG A 391 -3.53 -10.06 -22.14
CA ARG A 391 -3.18 -9.31 -23.37
C ARG A 391 -3.87 -9.90 -24.60
N GLU A 392 -3.97 -11.22 -24.66
CA GLU A 392 -4.58 -11.95 -25.77
C GLU A 392 -6.12 -11.86 -25.76
N ARG A 393 -6.74 -11.62 -24.59
CA ARG A 393 -8.19 -11.43 -24.46
C ARG A 393 -8.67 -10.14 -25.14
N LYS A 394 -9.74 -10.26 -25.93
CA LYS A 394 -10.45 -9.13 -26.53
C LYS A 394 -11.19 -8.31 -25.46
N LYS A 395 -11.22 -6.98 -25.62
CA LYS A 395 -12.14 -6.13 -24.82
C LYS A 395 -13.60 -6.49 -25.17
N PRO A 396 -14.55 -6.52 -24.21
CA PRO A 396 -14.42 -6.17 -22.79
C PRO A 396 -14.16 -7.37 -21.85
N GLN A 397 -13.82 -8.57 -22.35
CA GLN A 397 -13.68 -9.81 -21.57
C GLN A 397 -12.42 -9.86 -20.67
N LYS A 398 -11.78 -8.71 -20.42
CA LYS A 398 -10.61 -8.64 -19.55
C LYS A 398 -11.03 -8.75 -18.10
N THR A 399 -10.29 -9.52 -17.32
CA THR A 399 -10.54 -9.69 -15.89
C THR A 399 -10.40 -8.34 -15.19
N THR A 400 -11.41 -7.95 -14.45
CA THR A 400 -11.40 -6.78 -13.57
C THR A 400 -10.64 -7.08 -12.29
N LEU A 401 -10.17 -6.05 -11.59
CA LEU A 401 -9.55 -6.24 -10.27
C LEU A 401 -10.51 -6.97 -9.30
N TRP A 402 -11.80 -6.72 -9.43
CA TRP A 402 -12.83 -7.29 -8.57
C TRP A 402 -13.03 -8.79 -8.79
N GLU A 403 -13.09 -9.21 -10.06
CA GLU A 403 -13.13 -10.61 -10.46
C GLU A 403 -11.85 -11.34 -10.04
N TYR A 404 -10.68 -10.70 -10.23
CA TYR A 404 -9.40 -11.27 -9.79
C TYR A 404 -9.37 -11.50 -8.27
N GLN A 405 -9.88 -10.54 -7.49
CA GLN A 405 -9.96 -10.67 -6.03
C GLN A 405 -11.11 -11.59 -5.55
N GLY A 406 -11.81 -12.28 -6.45
CA GLY A 406 -12.83 -13.29 -6.12
C GLY A 406 -14.11 -12.72 -5.50
N ARG A 407 -14.37 -11.42 -5.69
CA ARG A 407 -15.51 -10.76 -5.05
C ARG A 407 -16.77 -10.94 -5.91
N ARG A 408 -17.86 -11.45 -5.30
CA ARG A 408 -19.08 -11.89 -6.01
C ARG A 408 -20.02 -10.76 -6.49
N THR A 409 -19.91 -9.55 -5.93
CA THR A 409 -20.81 -8.41 -6.21
C THR A 409 -20.10 -7.30 -6.99
N PRO A 410 -20.50 -6.88 -8.19
CA PRO A 410 -19.76 -5.86 -8.96
C PRO A 410 -19.48 -4.58 -8.14
N HIS A 411 -18.36 -3.89 -8.45
CA HIS A 411 -17.89 -2.69 -7.75
C HIS A 411 -19.04 -1.74 -7.34
N PRO A 412 -19.02 -1.13 -6.12
CA PRO A 412 -20.13 -0.37 -5.57
C PRO A 412 -20.64 0.81 -6.41
N GLY A 413 -19.91 1.20 -7.46
CA GLY A 413 -20.41 2.05 -8.55
C GLY A 413 -21.53 1.44 -9.40
N ARG A 414 -22.06 0.25 -9.03
CA ARG A 414 -23.31 -0.34 -9.55
C ARG A 414 -24.37 -0.65 -8.48
N SER A 415 -24.03 -0.67 -7.20
CA SER A 415 -24.96 -0.95 -6.08
C SER A 415 -24.18 -0.84 -4.77
N ALA A 416 -24.76 -0.22 -3.73
CA ALA A 416 -24.16 0.03 -2.41
C ALA A 416 -23.25 -1.09 -1.87
N PRO A 417 -22.17 -0.76 -1.13
CA PRO A 417 -21.25 -1.75 -0.61
C PRO A 417 -21.93 -2.69 0.41
N PRO A 418 -21.48 -3.94 0.53
CA PRO A 418 -21.95 -4.82 1.59
C PRO A 418 -21.60 -4.21 2.95
N SER A 419 -22.52 -4.31 3.90
CA SER A 419 -22.29 -3.90 5.27
C SER A 419 -20.99 -4.51 5.81
N PRO A 420 -20.23 -3.80 6.65
CA PRO A 420 -19.14 -4.42 7.37
C PRO A 420 -19.69 -5.66 8.07
N LEU A 421 -19.05 -6.81 7.85
CA LEU A 421 -19.42 -8.03 8.60
C LEU A 421 -19.44 -7.64 10.08
N PRO A 422 -20.56 -7.86 10.79
CA PRO A 422 -20.66 -7.41 12.17
C PRO A 422 -19.56 -8.10 12.97
N TYR A 423 -18.72 -7.26 13.59
CA TYR A 423 -17.77 -7.67 14.61
C TYR A 423 -18.58 -8.32 15.75
N ARG A 424 -18.57 -9.65 15.80
CA ARG A 424 -19.14 -10.39 16.92
C ARG A 424 -18.15 -10.29 18.07
N ARG A 425 -18.42 -9.37 18.99
CA ARG A 425 -17.75 -9.30 20.29
C ARG A 425 -18.15 -10.55 21.08
N SER A 426 -17.38 -11.62 20.94
CA SER A 426 -17.53 -12.84 21.74
C SER A 426 -16.95 -12.57 23.14
N LEU A 427 -17.75 -11.95 23.99
CA LEU A 427 -17.66 -12.19 25.43
C LEU A 427 -18.38 -13.51 25.68
N HIS A 428 -17.64 -14.61 25.86
CA HIS A 428 -18.22 -15.83 26.42
C HIS A 428 -17.85 -15.93 27.90
N PRO A 429 -18.84 -16.00 28.81
CA PRO A 429 -18.64 -16.56 30.14
C PRO A 429 -18.33 -18.06 30.04
N LEU A 430 -17.51 -18.54 30.98
CA LEU A 430 -17.24 -19.96 31.23
C LEU A 430 -18.55 -20.75 31.37
N GLY A 431 -18.74 -21.81 30.56
CA GLY A 431 -19.80 -22.79 30.81
C GLY A 431 -20.16 -23.72 29.64
N ALA A 432 -19.78 -24.99 29.79
CA ALA A 432 -20.32 -26.23 29.18
C ALA A 432 -20.34 -26.36 27.65
N GLY A 433 -19.59 -27.37 27.16
CA GLY A 433 -19.31 -27.58 25.76
C GLY A 433 -20.40 -28.30 24.96
N THR A 434 -20.28 -28.18 23.65
CA THR A 434 -20.60 -29.21 22.65
C THR A 434 -19.67 -29.00 21.43
N GLU A 435 -19.00 -30.09 21.08
CA GLU A 435 -18.20 -30.45 19.90
C GLU A 435 -17.62 -29.35 18.98
N THR A 436 -16.28 -29.33 18.95
CA THR A 436 -15.39 -28.57 18.09
C THR A 436 -15.30 -29.15 16.68
N ASP A 437 -15.58 -28.35 15.65
CA ASP A 437 -15.06 -28.57 14.29
C ASP A 437 -13.55 -28.28 14.28
N ILE A 438 -12.78 -29.33 14.57
CA ILE A 438 -11.34 -29.38 14.36
C ILE A 438 -11.13 -29.54 12.84
N PRO A 439 -10.37 -28.67 12.15
CA PRO A 439 -10.02 -28.94 10.76
C PRO A 439 -9.31 -30.29 10.69
N PRO A 440 -9.69 -31.19 9.75
CA PRO A 440 -9.20 -32.57 9.77
C PRO A 440 -7.67 -32.59 9.75
N ASP A 441 -7.09 -33.42 10.61
CA ASP A 441 -5.64 -33.63 10.64
C ASP A 441 -5.14 -33.96 9.22
N PRO A 442 -4.01 -33.39 8.79
CA PRO A 442 -3.44 -33.71 7.49
C PRO A 442 -3.23 -35.23 7.39
N PRO A 443 -3.57 -35.85 6.25
CA PRO A 443 -3.53 -37.30 6.14
C PRO A 443 -2.13 -37.84 6.50
N PRO A 444 -2.06 -38.93 7.28
CA PRO A 444 -0.79 -39.45 7.77
C PRO A 444 0.09 -39.88 6.58
N ARG A 445 1.37 -39.49 6.64
CA ARG A 445 2.36 -39.92 5.66
C ARG A 445 2.60 -41.42 5.78
N ARG A 446 2.53 -42.12 4.65
CA ARG A 446 2.88 -43.54 4.53
C ARG A 446 4.32 -43.68 4.07
N ARG A 447 4.92 -44.86 4.29
CA ARG A 447 6.28 -45.18 3.85
C ARG A 447 6.21 -46.23 2.75
N GLY A 448 7.07 -46.10 1.75
CA GLY A 448 7.15 -47.05 0.65
C GLY A 448 8.46 -46.92 -0.11
N MET A 449 8.61 -47.71 -1.17
CA MET A 449 9.80 -47.73 -2.02
C MET A 449 9.49 -47.10 -3.37
N LEU A 450 10.15 -45.99 -3.70
CA LEU A 450 10.07 -45.36 -5.02
C LEU A 450 10.91 -46.16 -6.03
N GLY A 451 10.29 -46.57 -7.14
CA GLY A 451 10.91 -47.34 -8.20
C GLY A 451 10.28 -47.09 -9.57
N LYS A 452 10.69 -47.90 -10.55
CA LYS A 452 10.11 -47.89 -11.90
C LYS A 452 8.82 -48.73 -11.90
N GLY A 453 7.72 -48.14 -12.36
CA GLY A 453 6.42 -48.80 -12.39
C GLY A 453 6.30 -49.82 -13.53
N SER A 454 5.46 -50.84 -13.33
CA SER A 454 5.17 -51.91 -14.31
C SER A 454 4.46 -51.38 -15.57
N ARG A 455 3.71 -50.28 -15.44
CA ARG A 455 2.98 -49.61 -16.54
C ARG A 455 3.75 -48.46 -17.19
N GLY A 456 5.04 -48.32 -16.88
CA GLY A 456 5.86 -47.18 -17.30
C GLY A 456 5.71 -45.96 -16.39
N GLY A 457 6.79 -45.18 -16.26
CA GLY A 457 6.89 -44.10 -15.27
C GLY A 457 7.43 -44.58 -13.91
N TYR A 458 7.17 -43.81 -12.86
CA TYR A 458 7.65 -44.09 -11.51
C TYR A 458 6.47 -44.38 -10.57
N ALA A 459 6.66 -45.33 -9.67
CA ALA A 459 5.65 -45.78 -8.71
C ALA A 459 6.25 -45.88 -7.30
N VAL A 460 5.40 -45.77 -6.28
CA VAL A 460 5.73 -46.14 -4.90
C VAL A 460 5.14 -47.52 -4.62
N PHE A 461 5.99 -48.44 -4.18
CA PHE A 461 5.61 -49.77 -3.74
C PHE A 461 5.42 -49.76 -2.22
N ASP A 462 4.21 -50.04 -1.77
CA ASP A 462 3.85 -50.09 -0.34
C ASP A 462 3.03 -51.37 -0.08
N GLY A 463 3.58 -52.30 0.69
CA GLY A 463 2.88 -53.51 1.12
C GLY A 463 2.35 -54.44 0.00
N GLY A 464 2.94 -54.39 -1.21
CA GLY A 464 2.49 -55.15 -2.38
C GLY A 464 1.55 -54.38 -3.32
N GLU A 465 1.17 -53.14 -2.98
CA GLU A 465 0.44 -52.22 -3.83
C GLU A 465 1.42 -51.35 -4.64
N GLU A 466 1.20 -51.21 -5.95
CA GLU A 466 1.95 -50.30 -6.83
C GLU A 466 1.13 -49.02 -7.05
N LEU A 467 1.56 -47.92 -6.44
CA LEU A 467 0.90 -46.61 -6.55
C LEU A 467 1.65 -45.73 -7.53
N MET A 468 0.99 -45.33 -8.62
CA MET A 468 1.56 -44.39 -9.58
C MET A 468 1.91 -43.06 -8.90
N VAL A 469 3.12 -42.57 -9.15
CA VAL A 469 3.56 -41.29 -8.59
C VAL A 469 2.95 -40.15 -9.40
N LYS A 470 2.18 -39.30 -8.73
CA LYS A 470 1.75 -38.03 -9.30
C LYS A 470 2.98 -37.12 -9.38
N THR A 471 3.37 -36.74 -10.60
CA THR A 471 4.61 -35.98 -10.88
C THR A 471 4.48 -34.49 -10.55
N THR A 472 3.98 -34.17 -9.35
CA THR A 472 3.87 -32.83 -8.82
C THR A 472 5.13 -32.42 -8.05
N GLY A 473 5.50 -31.14 -8.12
CA GLY A 473 6.53 -30.46 -7.32
C GLY A 473 7.65 -31.32 -6.71
N ALA A 474 7.43 -31.78 -5.47
CA ALA A 474 8.38 -32.53 -4.66
C ALA A 474 8.72 -33.91 -5.27
N SER A 475 7.72 -34.66 -5.72
CA SER A 475 7.89 -35.98 -6.34
C SER A 475 8.76 -35.90 -7.60
N LYS A 476 8.57 -34.87 -8.44
CA LYS A 476 9.37 -34.67 -9.67
C LYS A 476 10.82 -34.32 -9.36
N LYS A 477 11.09 -33.49 -8.34
CA LYS A 477 12.46 -33.17 -7.90
C LYS A 477 13.18 -34.41 -7.37
N LEU A 478 12.48 -35.23 -6.59
CA LEU A 478 13.06 -36.43 -5.98
C LEU A 478 13.38 -37.50 -7.02
N ILE A 479 12.46 -37.73 -7.96
CA ILE A 479 12.69 -38.61 -9.12
C ILE A 479 13.90 -38.12 -9.94
N GLN A 480 14.01 -36.81 -10.19
CA GLN A 480 15.14 -36.24 -10.93
C GLN A 480 16.47 -36.42 -10.18
N LYS A 481 16.45 -36.23 -8.85
CA LYS A 481 17.64 -36.41 -7.98
C LYS A 481 18.18 -37.83 -8.06
N HIS A 482 17.30 -38.84 -8.10
CA HIS A 482 17.67 -40.26 -8.16
C HIS A 482 17.49 -40.89 -9.54
N MET A 483 17.41 -40.09 -10.60
CA MET A 483 17.03 -40.56 -11.94
C MET A 483 17.93 -41.70 -12.43
N ASN A 484 19.25 -41.57 -12.28
CA ASN A 484 20.21 -42.59 -12.71
C ASN A 484 20.02 -43.90 -11.92
N ARG A 485 19.79 -43.81 -10.60
CA ARG A 485 19.57 -44.96 -9.72
C ARG A 485 18.27 -45.69 -10.05
N LEU A 486 17.19 -44.92 -10.21
CA LEU A 486 15.88 -45.45 -10.59
C LEU A 486 15.89 -46.05 -12.02
N GLN A 487 16.67 -45.49 -12.95
CA GLN A 487 16.85 -46.06 -14.30
C GLN A 487 17.64 -47.37 -14.27
N ASN A 488 18.58 -47.51 -13.34
CA ASN A 488 19.33 -48.74 -13.08
C ASN A 488 18.54 -49.79 -12.27
N GLY A 489 17.26 -49.52 -11.95
CA GLY A 489 16.39 -50.46 -11.24
C GLY A 489 16.51 -50.42 -9.72
N GLU A 490 17.19 -49.43 -9.15
CA GLU A 490 17.24 -49.27 -7.69
C GLU A 490 15.92 -48.71 -7.12
N HIS A 491 15.66 -49.04 -5.86
CA HIS A 491 14.54 -48.52 -5.09
C HIS A 491 14.99 -47.52 -4.03
N ILE A 492 14.25 -46.42 -3.88
CA ILE A 492 14.56 -45.35 -2.92
C ILE A 492 13.49 -45.34 -1.83
N PRO A 493 13.85 -45.44 -0.53
CA PRO A 493 12.88 -45.34 0.55
C PRO A 493 12.31 -43.92 0.62
N VAL A 494 10.98 -43.81 0.64
CA VAL A 494 10.27 -42.53 0.64
C VAL A 494 9.10 -42.52 1.59
N SER A 495 8.78 -41.35 2.15
CA SER A 495 7.44 -41.08 2.68
C SER A 495 6.59 -40.30 1.71
N TYR A 496 5.31 -40.63 1.64
CA TYR A 496 4.37 -40.10 0.65
C TYR A 496 2.99 -39.89 1.26
N LEU A 497 2.17 -39.07 0.61
CA LEU A 497 0.74 -38.94 0.89
C LEU A 497 -0.04 -39.78 -0.12
N ARG A 498 -1.00 -40.58 0.37
CA ARG A 498 -1.93 -41.32 -0.49
C ARG A 498 -3.11 -40.40 -0.79
N GLU A 499 -3.33 -40.11 -2.06
CA GLU A 499 -4.46 -39.33 -2.55
C GLU A 499 -5.25 -40.14 -3.58
N GLU A 500 -6.55 -39.88 -3.69
CA GLU A 500 -7.36 -40.39 -4.80
C GLU A 500 -7.50 -39.33 -5.88
N ASP A 501 -7.22 -39.70 -7.12
CA ASP A 501 -7.34 -38.85 -8.31
C ASP A 501 -8.10 -39.63 -9.40
N ASP A 502 -9.26 -39.13 -9.83
CA ASP A 502 -10.19 -39.82 -10.75
C ASP A 502 -10.44 -41.30 -10.39
N GLY A 503 -10.66 -41.60 -9.11
CA GLY A 503 -10.96 -42.95 -8.61
C GLY A 503 -9.77 -43.91 -8.58
N ARG A 504 -8.53 -43.40 -8.72
CA ARG A 504 -7.29 -44.20 -8.60
C ARG A 504 -6.45 -43.69 -7.44
N ALA A 505 -5.92 -44.61 -6.63
CA ALA A 505 -4.97 -44.28 -5.58
C ALA A 505 -3.60 -43.90 -6.18
N MET A 506 -3.06 -42.76 -5.76
CA MET A 506 -1.78 -42.21 -6.22
C MET A 506 -0.89 -41.81 -5.05
N ALA A 507 0.43 -41.85 -5.28
CA ALA A 507 1.41 -41.34 -4.33
C ALA A 507 1.79 -39.89 -4.67
N THR A 508 1.66 -38.98 -3.70
CA THR A 508 1.98 -37.56 -3.84
C THR A 508 2.94 -37.08 -2.75
N ASN A 509 3.55 -35.90 -2.97
CA ASN A 509 4.39 -35.22 -1.97
C ASN A 509 5.52 -36.09 -1.38
N LEU A 510 6.19 -36.86 -2.26
CA LEU A 510 7.26 -37.77 -1.88
C LEU A 510 8.41 -37.02 -1.21
N ARG A 511 8.93 -37.60 -0.13
CA ARG A 511 10.16 -37.18 0.56
C ARG A 511 11.07 -38.39 0.71
N GLU A 512 12.36 -38.21 0.48
CA GLU A 512 13.36 -39.23 0.75
C GLU A 512 13.43 -39.47 2.25
N GLU A 513 13.32 -40.72 2.67
CA GLU A 513 13.67 -41.10 4.05
C GLU A 513 15.18 -41.27 4.09
N GLN A 514 15.83 -40.59 5.04
CA GLN A 514 17.25 -40.87 5.31
C GLN A 514 17.31 -42.22 6.06
N PRO A 515 18.35 -43.04 5.79
CA PRO A 515 18.51 -44.35 6.43
C PRO A 515 18.58 -44.27 7.95
#